data_AF-A0A2E7DS61-F1
#
_entry.id   AF-A0A2E7DS61-F1
#
_cell.length_a   1.000
_cell.length_b   1.000
_cell.length_c   1.000
_cell.angle_alpha   90.00
_cell.angle_beta   90.00
_cell.angle_gamma   90.00
#
_symmetry.space_group_name_H-M   'P 1'
#
loop_
_entity.id
_entity.type
_entity.pdbx_description
1 polymer ?
#
loop_
_entity_poly.entity_id
_entity_poly.type
_entity_poly.pdbx_seq_one_letter_code
_entity_poly.pdbx_strand_id
1 'polypeptide(L)'
;LPQGSRTVLVDFFPSNEQPDFSVLKVYSDDPDEPVYTVEQAGSEHRDDTILDSWVQEEVSKADILFVVDNSGSMGQEHAHLASHTEDFINELDSLAADYQIAVITTDNSTFEGPIITPANPDRVVDLSDQMSNIGTTGSAYERPFMYAEEATTTGSATSTTGFIRPDSILSIIVVTDEDDHSSGTATDYQSHFESLKLSPDDIFVHAVAGQVPTGCTSMNGSATAATKIDQVVNATGGMFLSICAPDWGVSLSTLASAATTSRTRFTLSEIPIEITIKVYVDGALSMTGWTYDGATNQVVFDISSVPAAGADIEVEYGTYGEC
;
A
#
# COMPACT_ATOMS: atom_id res chain seq x y z
N LEU A 1 48.00 -26.85 -41.24
CA LEU A 1 46.67 -26.22 -41.10
C LEU A 1 46.61 -25.63 -39.70
N PRO A 2 46.35 -24.33 -39.52
CA PRO A 2 46.20 -23.77 -38.19
C PRO A 2 44.95 -24.39 -37.55
N GLN A 3 45.10 -25.00 -36.37
CA GLN A 3 44.02 -25.65 -35.62
C GLN A 3 43.77 -24.91 -34.29
N GLY A 4 43.55 -23.61 -34.36
CA GLY A 4 43.19 -22.79 -33.20
C GLY A 4 41.75 -22.34 -33.28
N SER A 5 41.02 -22.43 -32.17
CA SER A 5 39.75 -21.72 -31.98
C SER A 5 39.87 -20.86 -30.72
N ARG A 6 39.18 -19.72 -30.71
CA ARG A 6 39.08 -18.83 -29.55
C ARG A 6 37.66 -18.30 -29.45
N THR A 7 37.05 -18.46 -28.29
CA THR A 7 35.74 -17.89 -27.99
C THR A 7 35.89 -16.40 -27.67
N VAL A 8 35.02 -15.58 -28.22
CA VAL A 8 34.86 -14.16 -27.91
C VAL A 8 33.45 -13.98 -27.38
N LEU A 9 33.32 -13.36 -26.20
CA LEU A 9 32.02 -12.99 -25.63
C LEU A 9 31.77 -11.52 -25.96
N VAL A 10 30.55 -11.22 -26.38
CA VAL A 10 30.07 -9.88 -26.69
C VAL A 10 28.79 -9.68 -25.90
N ASP A 11 28.80 -8.71 -24.99
CA ASP A 11 27.60 -8.31 -24.25
C ASP A 11 26.91 -7.17 -25.01
N PHE A 12 25.61 -7.31 -25.22
CA PHE A 12 24.78 -6.33 -25.94
C PHE A 12 23.61 -5.92 -25.07
N PHE A 13 23.41 -4.60 -24.92
CA PHE A 13 22.28 -4.01 -24.22
C PHE A 13 21.54 -3.09 -25.21
N PRO A 14 20.37 -3.49 -25.73
CA PRO A 14 19.64 -2.68 -26.69
C PRO A 14 19.16 -1.37 -26.05
N SER A 15 19.24 -0.27 -26.81
CA SER A 15 18.73 1.04 -26.37
C SER A 15 17.38 1.42 -26.99
N ASN A 16 16.94 0.67 -28.01
CA ASN A 16 15.70 0.86 -28.75
C ASN A 16 15.36 -0.41 -29.57
N GLU A 17 14.19 -0.40 -30.22
CA GLU A 17 13.66 -1.52 -31.00
C GLU A 17 14.34 -1.73 -32.37
N GLN A 18 15.19 -0.80 -32.82
CA GLN A 18 15.91 -0.98 -34.08
C GLN A 18 17.11 -1.92 -33.90
N PRO A 19 17.40 -2.77 -34.89
CA PRO A 19 18.59 -3.60 -34.85
C PRO A 19 19.85 -2.73 -34.83
N ASP A 20 20.69 -2.97 -33.83
CA ASP A 20 22.03 -2.41 -33.75
C ASP A 20 23.00 -3.34 -34.48
N PHE A 21 23.80 -2.75 -35.37
CA PHE A 21 24.80 -3.48 -36.14
C PHE A 21 26.19 -3.18 -35.59
N SER A 22 26.97 -4.23 -35.37
CA SER A 22 28.38 -4.12 -35.01
C SER A 22 29.23 -5.02 -35.90
N VAL A 23 30.53 -4.77 -35.92
CA VAL A 23 31.47 -5.49 -36.76
C VAL A 23 32.62 -5.98 -35.91
N LEU A 24 32.78 -7.31 -35.86
CA LEU A 24 33.94 -7.95 -35.24
C LEU A 24 35.01 -8.18 -36.32
N LYS A 25 36.19 -7.59 -36.13
CA LYS A 25 37.36 -7.79 -36.99
C LYS A 25 38.39 -8.67 -36.31
N VAL A 26 38.78 -9.75 -36.98
CA VAL A 26 39.83 -10.67 -36.55
C VAL A 26 41.05 -10.45 -37.42
N TYR A 27 42.16 -10.06 -36.80
CA TYR A 27 43.43 -9.85 -37.50
C TYR A 27 44.26 -11.13 -37.49
N SER A 28 44.80 -11.49 -38.65
CA SER A 28 45.58 -12.70 -38.91
C SER A 28 46.94 -12.34 -39.51
N ASP A 29 47.92 -13.22 -39.34
CA ASP A 29 49.22 -13.16 -40.04
C ASP A 29 49.20 -13.90 -41.39
N ASP A 30 48.04 -14.37 -41.83
CA ASP A 30 47.81 -14.90 -43.17
C ASP A 30 48.02 -13.80 -44.24
N PRO A 31 48.99 -13.96 -45.16
CA PRO A 31 49.29 -12.96 -46.18
C PRO A 31 48.19 -12.81 -47.25
N ASP A 32 47.33 -13.81 -47.42
CA ASP A 32 46.24 -13.79 -48.40
C ASP A 32 44.94 -13.26 -47.77
N GLU A 33 44.69 -13.51 -46.48
CA GLU A 33 43.51 -13.04 -45.75
C GLU A 33 43.87 -12.46 -44.35
N PRO A 34 44.47 -11.26 -44.30
CA PRO A 34 45.00 -10.69 -43.06
C PRO A 34 43.92 -10.15 -42.11
N VAL A 35 42.68 -9.96 -42.58
CA VAL A 35 41.56 -9.49 -41.77
C VAL A 35 40.29 -10.22 -42.17
N TYR A 36 39.71 -10.94 -41.22
CA TYR A 36 38.38 -11.51 -41.36
C TYR A 36 37.36 -10.61 -40.65
N THR A 37 36.24 -10.34 -41.31
CA THR A 37 35.19 -9.44 -40.80
C THR A 37 33.89 -10.21 -40.63
N VAL A 38 33.33 -10.14 -39.42
CA VAL A 38 32.01 -10.71 -39.10
C VAL A 38 31.08 -9.57 -38.74
N GLU A 39 29.97 -9.46 -39.47
CA GLU A 39 28.87 -8.58 -39.10
C GLU A 39 28.02 -9.28 -38.04
N GLN A 40 27.68 -8.54 -37.00
CA GLN A 40 26.81 -8.99 -35.92
C GLN A 40 25.64 -8.01 -35.83
N ALA A 41 24.44 -8.54 -35.62
CA ALA A 41 23.25 -7.77 -35.36
C ALA A 41 22.71 -8.18 -34.00
N GLY A 42 22.42 -7.18 -33.15
CA GLY A 42 21.67 -7.34 -31.92
C GLY A 42 20.34 -6.61 -32.06
N SER A 43 19.25 -7.25 -31.68
CA SER A 43 17.93 -6.62 -31.61
C SER A 43 17.34 -6.85 -30.22
N GLU A 44 16.51 -5.94 -29.77
CA GLU A 44 15.64 -6.18 -28.62
C GLU A 44 14.73 -7.38 -28.91
N HIS A 45 14.64 -8.31 -27.95
CA HIS A 45 13.57 -9.32 -27.91
C HIS A 45 12.69 -8.95 -26.72
N ARG A 46 11.54 -8.33 -27.00
CA ARG A 46 10.46 -8.26 -26.01
C ARG A 46 9.76 -9.60 -26.00
N ASP A 47 9.58 -10.17 -24.83
CA ASP A 47 8.60 -11.24 -24.67
C ASP A 47 7.18 -10.68 -24.87
N ASP A 48 6.22 -11.60 -24.93
CA ASP A 48 4.80 -11.31 -25.05
C ASP A 48 4.37 -10.19 -24.09
N THR A 49 3.47 -9.32 -24.57
CA THR A 49 2.84 -8.31 -23.72
C THR A 49 2.03 -9.02 -22.63
N ILE A 50 2.32 -8.71 -21.37
CA ILE A 50 1.57 -9.20 -20.22
C ILE A 50 0.36 -8.30 -20.00
N LEU A 51 -0.77 -8.92 -19.67
CA LEU A 51 -2.01 -8.25 -19.28
C LEU A 51 -2.44 -8.82 -17.94
N ASP A 52 -2.22 -8.05 -16.88
CA ASP A 52 -2.80 -8.34 -15.59
C ASP A 52 -4.17 -7.68 -15.49
N SER A 53 -5.13 -8.37 -14.87
CA SER A 53 -6.51 -7.87 -14.73
C SER A 53 -7.06 -8.14 -13.34
N TRP A 54 -7.80 -7.16 -12.84
CA TRP A 54 -8.49 -7.20 -11.54
C TRP A 54 -9.89 -6.64 -11.71
N VAL A 55 -10.81 -7.10 -10.86
CA VAL A 55 -12.10 -6.44 -10.66
C VAL A 55 -12.04 -5.76 -9.32
N GLN A 56 -12.40 -4.49 -9.27
CA GLN A 56 -12.56 -3.76 -8.03
C GLN A 56 -13.77 -4.35 -7.31
N GLU A 57 -13.57 -5.11 -6.23
CA GLU A 57 -14.71 -5.74 -5.57
C GLU A 57 -15.70 -4.68 -5.04
N GLU A 58 -17.00 -4.96 -5.19
CA GLU A 58 -18.08 -4.18 -4.58
C GLU A 58 -18.09 -4.44 -3.08
N VAL A 59 -17.21 -3.74 -2.36
CA VAL A 59 -17.16 -3.87 -0.91
C VAL A 59 -18.20 -2.94 -0.31
N SER A 60 -19.41 -3.46 -0.15
CA SER A 60 -20.46 -2.75 0.59
C SER A 60 -20.22 -2.75 2.11
N LYS A 61 -19.29 -3.57 2.62
CA LYS A 61 -19.06 -3.75 4.06
C LYS A 61 -17.60 -3.59 4.47
N ALA A 62 -17.35 -2.74 5.45
CA ALA A 62 -16.01 -2.54 6.01
C ALA A 62 -16.01 -2.67 7.53
N ASP A 63 -15.04 -3.38 8.08
CA ASP A 63 -14.76 -3.38 9.51
C ASP A 63 -13.49 -2.56 9.74
N ILE A 64 -13.60 -1.48 10.50
CA ILE A 64 -12.56 -0.47 10.65
C ILE A 64 -12.09 -0.46 12.10
N LEU A 65 -10.86 -0.93 12.33
CA LEU A 65 -10.23 -0.93 13.63
C LEU A 65 -9.26 0.25 13.74
N PHE A 66 -9.62 1.27 14.52
CA PHE A 66 -8.69 2.33 14.89
C PHE A 66 -7.77 1.86 16.01
N VAL A 67 -6.47 2.06 15.83
CA VAL A 67 -5.42 1.85 16.83
C VAL A 67 -4.79 3.21 17.08
N VAL A 68 -5.20 3.85 18.17
CA VAL A 68 -4.84 5.23 18.45
C VAL A 68 -3.80 5.29 19.55
N ASP A 69 -2.70 5.95 19.25
CA ASP A 69 -1.66 6.23 20.21
C ASP A 69 -2.15 7.18 21.29
N ASN A 70 -2.13 6.71 22.55
CA ASN A 70 -2.59 7.42 23.72
C ASN A 70 -1.43 7.97 24.57
N SER A 71 -0.23 8.08 24.00
CA SER A 71 0.95 8.65 24.65
C SER A 71 0.78 10.15 24.94
N GLY A 72 1.69 10.70 25.75
CA GLY A 72 1.66 12.10 26.16
C GLY A 72 2.00 13.10 25.06
N SER A 73 2.66 12.68 23.98
CA SER A 73 3.02 13.54 22.84
C SER A 73 1.81 13.80 21.94
N MET A 74 0.89 12.84 21.84
CA MET A 74 -0.30 12.87 20.97
C MET A 74 -1.41 13.87 21.36
N GLY A 75 -1.16 14.75 22.33
CA GLY A 75 -2.21 15.63 22.86
C GLY A 75 -2.76 16.65 21.87
N GLN A 76 -1.97 17.11 20.91
CA GLN A 76 -2.45 18.03 19.86
C GLN A 76 -3.21 17.24 18.80
N GLU A 77 -2.66 16.10 18.40
CA GLU A 77 -3.14 15.18 17.39
C GLU A 77 -4.51 14.59 17.79
N HIS A 78 -4.72 14.29 19.08
CA HIS A 78 -6.02 13.85 19.61
C HIS A 78 -7.11 14.90 19.41
N ALA A 79 -6.80 16.18 19.66
CA ALA A 79 -7.77 17.26 19.45
C ALA A 79 -8.11 17.42 17.97
N HIS A 80 -7.12 17.25 17.09
CA HIS A 80 -7.34 17.23 15.64
C HIS A 80 -8.18 16.02 15.21
N LEU A 81 -7.85 14.81 15.67
CA LEU A 81 -8.60 13.60 15.36
C LEU A 81 -10.06 13.71 15.81
N ALA A 82 -10.30 14.06 17.08
CA ALA A 82 -11.64 14.17 17.64
C ALA A 82 -12.51 15.21 16.93
N SER A 83 -11.92 16.34 16.51
CA SER A 83 -12.63 17.42 15.81
C SER A 83 -12.98 17.12 14.35
N HIS A 84 -12.38 16.11 13.73
CA HIS A 84 -12.61 15.73 12.34
C HIS A 84 -13.17 14.31 12.17
N THR A 85 -13.61 13.67 13.27
CA THR A 85 -14.39 12.41 13.23
C THR A 85 -15.70 12.57 12.46
N GLU A 86 -16.29 13.77 12.47
CA GLU A 86 -17.47 14.11 11.68
C GLU A 86 -17.21 13.95 10.18
N ASP A 87 -16.06 14.42 9.67
CA ASP A 87 -15.71 14.29 8.25
C ASP A 87 -15.55 12.83 7.85
N PHE A 88 -14.91 12.02 8.71
CA PHE A 88 -14.74 10.58 8.50
C PHE A 88 -16.10 9.88 8.37
N ILE A 89 -17.00 10.08 9.34
CA ILE A 89 -18.32 9.44 9.36
C ILE A 89 -19.21 9.93 8.21
N ASN A 90 -19.20 11.24 7.92
CA ASN A 90 -19.99 11.80 6.84
C ASN A 90 -19.57 11.25 5.47
N GLU A 91 -18.26 11.04 5.27
CA GLU A 91 -17.76 10.41 4.06
C GLU A 91 -18.28 8.96 3.95
N LEU A 92 -18.14 8.15 5.00
CA LEU A 92 -18.66 6.77 5.03
C LEU A 92 -20.17 6.70 4.76
N ASP A 93 -20.94 7.62 5.35
CA ASP A 93 -22.38 7.73 5.12
C ASP A 93 -22.71 8.12 3.68
N SER A 94 -21.91 9.00 3.07
CA SER A 94 -22.10 9.44 1.69
C SER A 94 -21.84 8.32 0.68
N LEU A 95 -20.93 7.41 1.01
CA LEU A 95 -20.63 6.19 0.25
C LEU A 95 -21.68 5.09 0.47
N ALA A 96 -22.64 5.30 1.39
CA ALA A 96 -23.63 4.31 1.81
C ALA A 96 -22.99 2.98 2.28
N ALA A 97 -21.81 3.05 2.90
CA ALA A 97 -21.07 1.89 3.37
C ALA A 97 -21.75 1.24 4.59
N ASP A 98 -21.82 -0.09 4.62
CA ASP A 98 -22.21 -0.89 5.80
C ASP A 98 -20.96 -1.15 6.66
N TYR A 99 -20.62 -0.19 7.52
CA TYR A 99 -19.40 -0.25 8.32
C TYR A 99 -19.61 -0.69 9.77
N GLN A 100 -18.56 -1.26 10.37
CA GLN A 100 -18.37 -1.38 11.81
C GLN A 100 -17.09 -0.66 12.20
N ILE A 101 -17.14 0.27 13.15
CA ILE A 101 -15.96 0.96 13.66
C ILE A 101 -15.74 0.55 15.12
N ALA A 102 -14.51 0.20 15.45
CA ALA A 102 -14.05 0.01 16.81
C ALA A 102 -12.73 0.74 17.05
N VAL A 103 -12.50 1.15 18.30
CA VAL A 103 -11.32 1.91 18.69
C VAL A 103 -10.59 1.18 19.81
N ILE A 104 -9.30 0.99 19.64
CA ILE A 104 -8.35 0.49 20.65
C ILE A 104 -7.18 1.47 20.76
N THR A 105 -6.28 1.20 21.71
CA THR A 105 -5.10 2.04 21.94
C THR A 105 -3.80 1.29 21.73
N THR A 106 -2.68 2.02 21.70
CA THR A 106 -1.32 1.44 21.69
C THR A 106 -0.92 0.81 23.03
N ASP A 107 -1.85 0.73 23.99
CA ASP A 107 -1.67 0.16 25.33
C ASP A 107 -2.72 -0.88 25.74
N ASN A 108 -3.81 -1.02 24.98
CA ASN A 108 -4.92 -1.91 25.35
C ASN A 108 -5.64 -2.45 24.10
N SER A 109 -5.85 -3.76 24.07
CA SER A 109 -6.54 -4.50 23.01
C SER A 109 -8.07 -4.54 23.15
N THR A 110 -8.60 -3.94 24.21
CA THR A 110 -10.05 -3.86 24.48
C THR A 110 -10.63 -2.63 23.81
N PHE A 111 -11.84 -2.75 23.26
CA PHE A 111 -12.51 -1.59 22.66
C PHE A 111 -12.83 -0.53 23.71
N GLU A 112 -12.54 0.72 23.36
CA GLU A 112 -12.81 1.90 24.20
C GLU A 112 -14.31 2.14 24.40
N GLY A 113 -15.13 1.68 23.44
CA GLY A 113 -16.58 1.74 23.53
C GLY A 113 -17.27 0.65 22.69
N PRO A 114 -18.61 0.74 22.56
CA PRO A 114 -19.35 -0.17 21.71
C PRO A 114 -18.98 0.02 20.24
N ILE A 115 -19.17 -1.02 19.44
CA ILE A 115 -19.00 -0.96 17.99
C ILE A 115 -19.99 0.07 17.41
N ILE A 116 -19.48 0.96 16.57
CA ILE A 116 -20.24 2.02 15.92
C ILE A 116 -20.62 1.56 14.50
N THR A 117 -21.88 1.73 14.14
CA THR A 117 -22.45 1.31 12.85
C THR A 117 -23.34 2.42 12.27
N PRO A 118 -23.74 2.35 10.98
CA PRO A 118 -24.74 3.25 10.41
C PRO A 118 -26.08 3.26 11.16
N ALA A 119 -26.39 2.21 11.94
CA ALA A 119 -27.62 2.13 12.73
C ALA A 119 -27.58 2.95 14.03
N ASN A 120 -26.39 3.38 14.48
CA ASN A 120 -26.24 4.27 15.62
C ASN A 120 -26.72 5.69 15.23
N PRO A 121 -27.75 6.26 15.88
CA PRO A 121 -28.27 7.58 15.52
C PRO A 121 -27.28 8.71 15.80
N ASP A 122 -26.45 8.56 16.84
CA ASP A 122 -25.48 9.55 17.30
C ASP A 122 -24.03 9.12 16.99
N ARG A 123 -23.82 8.32 15.94
CA ARG A 123 -22.51 7.72 15.59
C ARG A 123 -21.33 8.68 15.48
N VAL A 124 -21.55 9.92 15.06
CA VAL A 124 -20.51 10.96 15.04
C VAL A 124 -20.07 11.30 16.47
N VAL A 125 -21.04 11.48 17.38
CA VAL A 125 -20.79 11.77 18.79
C VAL A 125 -20.17 10.55 19.47
N ASP A 126 -20.69 9.35 19.22
CA ASP A 126 -20.15 8.10 19.76
C ASP A 126 -18.66 7.93 19.41
N LEU A 127 -18.27 8.20 18.16
CA LEU A 127 -16.87 8.10 17.73
C LEU A 127 -16.01 9.22 18.34
N SER A 128 -16.50 10.46 18.32
CA SER A 128 -15.79 11.61 18.90
C SER A 128 -15.54 11.42 20.41
N ASP A 129 -16.52 10.88 21.14
CA ASP A 129 -16.41 10.56 22.55
C ASP A 129 -15.41 9.42 22.79
N GLN A 130 -15.46 8.33 22.01
CA GLN A 130 -14.47 7.26 22.12
C GLN A 130 -13.04 7.79 21.89
N MET A 131 -12.82 8.60 20.85
CA MET A 131 -11.52 9.21 20.56
C MET A 131 -11.05 10.14 21.68
N SER A 132 -11.96 10.94 22.25
CA SER A 132 -11.63 11.87 23.33
C SER A 132 -11.37 11.19 24.67
N ASN A 133 -11.98 10.02 24.92
CA ASN A 133 -11.88 9.31 26.19
C ASN A 133 -10.60 8.47 26.35
N ILE A 134 -9.92 8.15 25.24
CA ILE A 134 -8.64 7.43 25.22
C ILE A 134 -7.59 8.11 26.12
N GLY A 135 -7.55 9.44 26.09
CA GLY A 135 -6.61 10.24 26.87
C GLY A 135 -5.15 10.14 26.38
N THR A 136 -4.24 10.81 27.09
CA THR A 136 -2.82 10.99 26.70
C THR A 136 -1.84 10.54 27.78
N THR A 137 -2.23 9.56 28.60
CA THR A 137 -1.42 9.06 29.72
C THR A 137 -0.83 7.67 29.47
N GLY A 138 -0.81 7.25 28.21
CA GLY A 138 -0.27 5.98 27.77
C GLY A 138 1.24 5.88 27.87
N SER A 139 1.75 4.69 27.54
CA SER A 139 3.17 4.37 27.46
C SER A 139 3.86 5.25 26.42
N ALA A 140 5.13 5.59 26.66
CA ALA A 140 6.03 6.19 25.68
C ALA A 140 6.78 5.11 24.86
N TYR A 141 6.12 3.97 24.65
CA TYR A 141 6.67 2.78 24.00
C TYR A 141 5.52 2.04 23.33
N GLU A 142 5.14 2.61 22.20
CA GLU A 142 3.90 2.46 21.46
C GLU A 142 3.97 1.16 20.67
N ARG A 143 2.94 0.32 20.86
CA ARG A 143 2.92 -1.03 20.29
C ARG A 143 1.63 -1.28 19.52
N PRO A 144 1.30 -0.44 18.52
CA PRO A 144 0.05 -0.55 17.78
C PRO A 144 -0.16 -1.95 17.18
N PHE A 145 0.88 -2.58 16.63
CA PHE A 145 0.72 -3.90 16.02
C PHE A 145 0.51 -5.03 17.02
N MET A 146 1.20 -5.00 18.17
CA MET A 146 0.94 -5.97 19.24
C MET A 146 -0.51 -5.90 19.72
N TYR A 147 -1.04 -4.69 19.98
CA TYR A 147 -2.41 -4.57 20.49
C TYR A 147 -3.47 -4.81 19.42
N ALA A 148 -3.20 -4.51 18.15
CA ALA A 148 -4.05 -4.92 17.03
C ALA A 148 -4.10 -6.45 16.87
N GLU A 149 -2.94 -7.13 16.94
CA GLU A 149 -2.85 -8.59 16.94
C GLU A 149 -3.62 -9.19 18.13
N GLU A 150 -3.42 -8.66 19.33
CA GLU A 150 -4.10 -9.15 20.52
C GLU A 150 -5.63 -8.91 20.45
N ALA A 151 -6.06 -7.75 19.95
CA ALA A 151 -7.47 -7.41 19.77
C ALA A 151 -8.17 -8.40 18.83
N THR A 152 -7.49 -8.80 17.76
CA THR A 152 -8.03 -9.68 16.71
C THR A 152 -7.89 -11.17 17.03
N THR A 153 -6.93 -11.56 17.89
CA THR A 153 -6.70 -12.96 18.28
C THR A 153 -7.50 -13.37 19.52
N THR A 154 -7.47 -12.55 20.57
CA THR A 154 -8.06 -12.88 21.87
C THR A 154 -8.91 -11.75 22.47
N GLY A 155 -8.86 -10.56 21.90
CA GLY A 155 -9.53 -9.36 22.40
C GLY A 155 -10.88 -9.09 21.76
N SER A 156 -11.24 -7.81 21.72
CA SER A 156 -12.59 -7.38 21.37
C SER A 156 -12.88 -7.39 19.87
N ALA A 157 -11.87 -7.53 19.01
CA ALA A 157 -12.03 -7.67 17.56
C ALA A 157 -12.18 -9.13 17.11
N THR A 158 -12.15 -10.10 18.01
CA THR A 158 -12.30 -11.52 17.66
C THR A 158 -13.64 -11.82 16.99
N SER A 159 -13.73 -12.94 16.25
CA SER A 159 -14.98 -13.41 15.64
C SER A 159 -16.13 -13.63 16.63
N THR A 160 -15.83 -13.75 17.93
CA THR A 160 -16.85 -13.93 18.98
C THR A 160 -17.66 -12.64 19.22
N THR A 161 -17.06 -11.46 19.04
CA THR A 161 -17.78 -10.18 19.20
C THR A 161 -18.59 -9.80 17.98
N GLY A 162 -18.31 -10.44 16.83
CA GLY A 162 -18.94 -10.13 15.54
C GLY A 162 -18.38 -8.90 14.85
N PHE A 163 -17.27 -8.34 15.36
CA PHE A 163 -16.61 -7.18 14.75
C PHE A 163 -16.03 -7.51 13.38
N ILE A 164 -15.16 -8.52 13.27
CA ILE A 164 -14.64 -8.97 11.97
C ILE A 164 -15.69 -9.87 11.30
N ARG A 165 -16.41 -9.31 10.33
CA ARG A 165 -17.36 -10.03 9.49
C ARG A 165 -16.61 -10.79 8.38
N PRO A 166 -17.10 -11.96 7.93
CA PRO A 166 -16.43 -12.72 6.88
C PRO A 166 -16.62 -12.13 5.47
N ASP A 167 -17.64 -11.29 5.25
CA ASP A 167 -18.03 -10.72 3.95
C ASP A 167 -17.78 -9.20 3.87
N SER A 168 -16.72 -8.74 4.53
CA SER A 168 -16.29 -7.35 4.59
C SER A 168 -14.79 -7.25 4.33
N ILE A 169 -14.31 -6.08 3.94
CA ILE A 169 -12.90 -5.74 4.14
C ILE A 169 -12.64 -5.48 5.63
N LEU A 170 -11.41 -5.71 6.08
CA LEU A 170 -10.93 -5.26 7.38
C LEU A 170 -9.84 -4.22 7.16
N SER A 171 -10.13 -2.99 7.58
CA SER A 171 -9.20 -1.86 7.57
C SER A 171 -8.70 -1.59 8.98
N ILE A 172 -7.39 -1.73 9.19
CA ILE A 172 -6.73 -1.37 10.45
C ILE A 172 -6.10 0.00 10.24
N ILE A 173 -6.52 1.00 11.00
CA ILE A 173 -6.01 2.37 10.90
C ILE A 173 -5.15 2.66 12.12
N VAL A 174 -3.85 2.84 11.92
CA VAL A 174 -2.91 3.21 12.99
C VAL A 174 -2.71 4.72 13.00
N VAL A 175 -2.85 5.36 14.16
CA VAL A 175 -2.61 6.80 14.34
C VAL A 175 -1.58 7.00 15.45
N THR A 176 -0.38 7.49 15.12
CA THR A 176 0.74 7.63 16.08
C THR A 176 1.78 8.63 15.57
N ASP A 177 2.51 9.29 16.47
CA ASP A 177 3.63 10.18 16.14
C ASP A 177 5.00 9.47 16.14
N GLU A 178 5.03 8.13 16.27
CA GLU A 178 6.26 7.36 16.15
C GLU A 178 6.11 5.97 15.49
N ASP A 179 7.21 5.20 15.46
CA ASP A 179 7.20 3.85 14.87
C ASP A 179 6.70 2.79 15.86
N ASP A 180 6.33 1.62 15.34
CA ASP A 180 5.89 0.51 16.18
C ASP A 180 7.08 -0.12 16.94
N HIS A 181 7.01 -0.13 18.27
CA HIS A 181 8.00 -0.76 19.16
C HIS A 181 7.64 -2.20 19.56
N SER A 182 6.70 -2.82 18.85
CA SER A 182 6.31 -4.20 19.14
C SER A 182 7.46 -5.17 18.84
N SER A 183 7.56 -6.27 19.58
CA SER A 183 8.72 -7.17 19.47
C SER A 183 8.80 -7.97 18.16
N GLY A 184 7.67 -8.12 17.45
CA GLY A 184 7.61 -8.80 16.15
C GLY A 184 8.18 -7.95 15.00
N THR A 185 8.46 -8.62 13.89
CA THR A 185 8.84 -7.95 12.63
C THR A 185 7.60 -7.48 11.87
N ALA A 186 7.76 -6.55 10.92
CA ALA A 186 6.66 -6.14 10.03
C ALA A 186 6.02 -7.33 9.32
N THR A 187 6.83 -8.28 8.84
CA THR A 187 6.35 -9.50 8.16
C THR A 187 5.54 -10.41 9.07
N ASP A 188 5.90 -10.51 10.35
CA ASP A 188 5.12 -11.30 11.32
C ASP A 188 3.71 -10.73 11.48
N TYR A 189 3.61 -9.41 11.67
CA TYR A 189 2.31 -8.72 11.82
C TYR A 189 1.49 -8.71 10.53
N GLN A 190 2.13 -8.48 9.38
CA GLN A 190 1.50 -8.62 8.07
C GLN A 190 0.86 -10.00 7.93
N SER A 191 1.63 -11.07 8.18
CA SER A 191 1.16 -12.45 8.03
C SER A 191 -0.02 -12.75 8.97
N HIS A 192 0.00 -12.18 10.19
CA HIS A 192 -1.12 -12.27 11.12
C HIS A 192 -2.37 -11.60 10.56
N PHE A 193 -2.28 -10.34 10.13
CA PHE A 193 -3.44 -9.60 9.64
C PHE A 193 -4.05 -10.23 8.38
N GLU A 194 -3.22 -10.64 7.42
CA GLU A 194 -3.65 -11.35 6.21
C GLU A 194 -4.39 -12.66 6.51
N SER A 195 -4.07 -13.31 7.64
CA SER A 195 -4.75 -14.55 8.07
C SER A 195 -6.16 -14.34 8.65
N LEU A 196 -6.56 -13.10 8.92
CA LEU A 196 -7.87 -12.77 9.51
C LEU A 196 -9.02 -12.88 8.50
N LYS A 197 -8.72 -12.87 7.20
CA LYS A 197 -9.70 -13.01 6.11
C LYS A 197 -9.36 -14.20 5.23
N LEU A 198 -10.32 -14.58 4.39
CA LEU A 198 -10.12 -15.65 3.40
C LEU A 198 -9.19 -15.20 2.28
N SER A 199 -9.30 -13.94 1.87
CA SER A 199 -8.41 -13.30 0.91
C SER A 199 -7.52 -12.29 1.64
N PRO A 200 -6.19 -12.31 1.42
CA PRO A 200 -5.32 -11.24 1.90
C PRO A 200 -5.65 -9.89 1.27
N ASP A 201 -6.32 -9.89 0.10
CA ASP A 201 -6.77 -8.66 -0.58
C ASP A 201 -7.95 -7.97 0.14
N ASP A 202 -8.56 -8.62 1.15
CA ASP A 202 -9.60 -8.03 2.00
C ASP A 202 -9.04 -7.35 3.26
N ILE A 203 -7.72 -7.26 3.37
CA ILE A 203 -7.01 -6.66 4.51
C ILE A 203 -6.24 -5.44 4.06
N PHE A 204 -6.50 -4.31 4.73
CA PHE A 204 -5.75 -3.08 4.51
C PHE A 204 -5.26 -2.53 5.85
N VAL A 205 -3.96 -2.26 5.96
CA VAL A 205 -3.40 -1.51 7.07
C VAL A 205 -3.08 -0.11 6.58
N HIS A 206 -3.73 0.89 7.16
CA HIS A 206 -3.50 2.29 6.89
C HIS A 206 -2.81 2.95 8.09
N ALA A 207 -2.14 4.07 7.84
CA ALA A 207 -1.47 4.84 8.86
C ALA A 207 -1.67 6.35 8.69
N VAL A 208 -1.85 7.04 9.81
CA VAL A 208 -1.65 8.48 9.94
C VAL A 208 -0.47 8.64 10.89
N ALA A 209 0.73 8.80 10.33
CA ALA A 209 1.97 8.74 11.10
C ALA A 209 3.08 9.65 10.55
N GLY A 210 4.24 9.66 11.21
CA GLY A 210 5.39 10.42 10.77
C GLY A 210 6.03 9.81 9.50
N GLN A 211 6.18 10.66 8.48
CA GLN A 211 6.47 10.22 7.11
C GLN A 211 7.87 9.61 6.94
N VAL A 212 7.96 8.43 6.34
CA VAL A 212 9.23 7.77 6.02
C VAL A 212 9.95 8.52 4.89
N PRO A 213 11.29 8.71 4.95
CA PRO A 213 12.25 8.13 5.90
C PRO A 213 12.62 9.03 7.09
N THR A 214 12.09 10.24 7.20
CA THR A 214 12.63 11.27 8.12
C THR A 214 11.71 11.68 9.26
N GLY A 215 10.46 11.25 9.24
CA GLY A 215 9.38 11.82 10.05
C GLY A 215 8.83 13.09 9.42
N CYS A 216 8.11 13.88 10.22
CA CYS A 216 7.55 15.14 9.80
C CYS A 216 7.56 16.18 10.93
N THR A 217 7.52 17.46 10.56
CA THR A 217 7.36 18.56 11.51
C THR A 217 6.53 19.65 10.85
N SER A 218 5.49 20.13 11.53
CA SER A 218 4.63 21.21 11.08
C SER A 218 4.14 22.07 12.25
N MET A 219 3.20 22.99 11.99
CA MET A 219 2.49 23.71 13.05
C MET A 219 1.50 22.83 13.82
N ASN A 220 1.11 21.68 13.27
CA ASN A 220 0.13 20.76 13.83
C ASN A 220 0.79 19.62 14.64
N GLY A 221 2.12 19.60 14.76
CA GLY A 221 2.83 18.54 15.48
C GLY A 221 4.17 18.17 14.86
N SER A 222 4.86 17.23 15.50
CA SER A 222 6.09 16.62 14.98
C SER A 222 6.06 15.13 15.29
N ALA A 223 6.47 14.33 14.33
CA ALA A 223 6.48 12.87 14.44
C ALA A 223 7.78 12.28 13.90
N THR A 224 8.21 11.17 14.47
CA THR A 224 9.36 10.40 13.98
C THR A 224 8.95 9.47 12.83
N ALA A 225 9.90 8.97 12.05
CA ALA A 225 9.59 8.12 10.88
C ALA A 225 9.03 6.76 11.32
N ALA A 226 7.82 6.42 10.89
CA ALA A 226 7.16 5.16 11.22
C ALA A 226 7.51 4.05 10.21
N THR A 227 8.75 3.56 10.25
CA THR A 227 9.33 2.68 9.23
C THR A 227 8.72 1.28 9.24
N LYS A 228 8.54 0.65 10.41
CA LYS A 228 7.90 -0.67 10.50
C LYS A 228 6.43 -0.57 10.10
N ILE A 229 5.76 0.52 10.46
CA ILE A 229 4.37 0.75 10.07
C ILE A 229 4.26 0.88 8.55
N ASP A 230 5.10 1.68 7.91
CA ASP A 230 5.14 1.86 6.46
C ASP A 230 5.36 0.53 5.71
N GLN A 231 6.19 -0.38 6.23
CA GLN A 231 6.37 -1.71 5.64
C GLN A 231 5.07 -2.51 5.57
N VAL A 232 4.28 -2.54 6.64
CA VAL A 232 3.00 -3.26 6.67
C VAL A 232 1.95 -2.56 5.82
N VAL A 233 1.92 -1.22 5.85
CA VAL A 233 1.01 -0.42 5.02
C VAL A 233 1.25 -0.70 3.54
N ASN A 234 2.51 -0.67 3.09
CA ASN A 234 2.84 -0.96 1.70
C ASN A 234 2.55 -2.42 1.32
N ALA A 235 2.85 -3.37 2.21
CA ALA A 235 2.62 -4.79 1.96
C ALA A 235 1.13 -5.13 1.81
N THR A 236 0.26 -4.49 2.60
CA THR A 236 -1.20 -4.71 2.57
C THR A 236 -1.93 -3.79 1.59
N GLY A 237 -1.21 -2.99 0.79
CA GLY A 237 -1.85 -2.08 -0.17
C GLY A 237 -2.59 -0.90 0.46
N GLY A 238 -2.36 -0.62 1.74
CA GLY A 238 -3.02 0.45 2.47
C GLY A 238 -2.42 1.83 2.21
N MET A 239 -2.93 2.81 2.96
CA MET A 239 -2.59 4.22 2.79
C MET A 239 -1.75 4.75 3.93
N PHE A 240 -0.71 5.52 3.60
CA PHE A 240 0.12 6.22 4.56
C PHE A 240 -0.08 7.73 4.41
N LEU A 241 -0.64 8.37 5.44
CA LEU A 241 -0.86 9.81 5.51
C LEU A 241 0.07 10.42 6.57
N SER A 242 0.50 11.65 6.32
CA SER A 242 1.32 12.39 7.26
C SER A 242 0.48 12.90 8.43
N ILE A 243 0.84 12.54 9.66
CA ILE A 243 0.19 13.09 10.86
C ILE A 243 0.37 14.61 10.99
N CYS A 244 1.43 15.15 10.38
CA CYS A 244 1.70 16.58 10.30
C CYS A 244 0.92 17.30 9.18
N ALA A 245 -0.05 16.64 8.53
CA ALA A 245 -0.83 17.24 7.46
C ALA A 245 -1.53 18.53 7.94
N PRO A 246 -1.58 19.58 7.10
CA PRO A 246 -2.22 20.85 7.46
C PRO A 246 -3.75 20.73 7.56
N ASP A 247 -4.34 19.78 6.82
CA ASP A 247 -5.79 19.58 6.70
C ASP A 247 -6.14 18.13 7.06
N TRP A 248 -6.57 17.94 8.31
CA TRP A 248 -6.96 16.64 8.85
C TRP A 248 -8.34 16.20 8.37
N GLY A 249 -9.24 17.13 8.07
CA GLY A 249 -10.58 16.81 7.54
C GLY A 249 -10.48 16.12 6.19
N VAL A 250 -9.68 16.69 5.27
CA VAL A 250 -9.40 16.05 3.96
C VAL A 250 -8.66 14.73 4.13
N SER A 251 -7.73 14.64 5.08
CA SER A 251 -7.00 13.41 5.35
C SER A 251 -7.91 12.29 5.87
N LEU A 252 -8.86 12.62 6.73
CA LEU A 252 -9.81 11.64 7.28
C LEU A 252 -10.91 11.28 6.29
N SER A 253 -11.40 12.19 5.44
CA SER A 253 -12.32 11.80 4.37
C SER A 253 -11.62 10.88 3.36
N THR A 254 -10.41 11.23 2.93
CA THR A 254 -9.52 10.38 2.13
C THR A 254 -9.36 8.99 2.76
N LEU A 255 -9.12 8.94 4.07
CA LEU A 255 -8.95 7.69 4.80
C LEU A 255 -10.25 6.90 4.96
N ALA A 256 -11.40 7.57 5.14
CA ALA A 256 -12.72 6.95 5.18
C ALA A 256 -13.06 6.30 3.85
N SER A 257 -12.81 7.02 2.74
CA SER A 257 -12.88 6.44 1.40
C SER A 257 -11.93 5.24 1.35
N ALA A 258 -10.64 5.37 1.62
CA ALA A 258 -9.70 4.25 1.54
C ALA A 258 -10.01 3.05 2.46
N ALA A 259 -10.63 3.27 3.61
CA ALA A 259 -11.03 2.25 4.57
C ALA A 259 -12.34 1.54 4.19
N THR A 260 -12.99 1.99 3.12
CA THR A 260 -14.19 1.37 2.51
C THR A 260 -14.03 1.07 1.04
N THR A 261 -13.07 1.73 0.40
CA THR A 261 -12.73 1.64 -1.01
C THR A 261 -11.74 0.53 -1.18
N SER A 262 -12.07 -0.29 -2.14
CA SER A 262 -11.31 -1.41 -2.62
C SER A 262 -9.87 -1.02 -3.03
N ARG A 263 -9.01 -2.04 -3.10
CA ARG A 263 -7.56 -2.01 -3.41
C ARG A 263 -7.09 -0.82 -4.27
N THR A 264 -6.14 -0.03 -3.75
CA THR A 264 -5.48 1.10 -4.47
C THR A 264 -4.17 0.72 -5.16
N ARG A 265 -3.60 -0.44 -4.78
CA ARG A 265 -2.30 -0.93 -5.24
C ARG A 265 -2.44 -2.29 -5.91
N PHE A 266 -1.99 -2.42 -7.14
CA PHE A 266 -2.10 -3.63 -7.93
C PHE A 266 -0.70 -4.16 -8.23
N THR A 267 -0.34 -5.27 -7.59
CA THR A 267 0.97 -5.92 -7.78
C THR A 267 1.02 -6.60 -9.14
N LEU A 268 2.01 -6.23 -9.95
CA LEU A 268 2.19 -6.82 -11.27
C LEU A 268 2.76 -8.24 -11.16
N SER A 269 2.33 -9.13 -12.05
CA SER A 269 2.75 -10.52 -12.06
C SER A 269 4.22 -10.72 -12.46
N GLU A 270 4.78 -9.75 -13.18
CA GLU A 270 6.16 -9.74 -13.67
C GLU A 270 6.77 -8.33 -13.55
N ILE A 271 8.10 -8.20 -13.67
CA ILE A 271 8.77 -6.90 -13.63
C ILE A 271 8.58 -6.19 -14.99
N PRO A 272 7.87 -5.05 -15.06
CA PRO A 272 7.60 -4.37 -16.31
C PRO A 272 8.81 -3.59 -16.81
N ILE A 273 8.87 -3.40 -18.13
CA ILE A 273 9.60 -2.27 -18.73
C ILE A 273 8.75 -1.02 -18.48
N GLU A 274 9.13 -0.18 -17.52
CA GLU A 274 8.29 0.91 -17.00
C GLU A 274 7.64 1.81 -18.07
N ILE A 275 8.38 2.15 -19.14
CA ILE A 275 7.88 3.02 -20.21
C ILE A 275 6.77 2.38 -21.07
N THR A 276 6.53 1.08 -20.89
CA THR A 276 5.51 0.32 -21.63
C THR A 276 4.21 0.15 -20.86
N ILE A 277 4.18 0.50 -19.56
CA ILE A 277 3.00 0.34 -18.71
C ILE A 277 1.84 1.19 -19.24
N LYS A 278 0.71 0.55 -19.46
CA LYS A 278 -0.58 1.18 -19.76
C LYS A 278 -1.62 0.65 -18.78
N VAL A 279 -2.32 1.57 -18.12
CA VAL A 279 -3.37 1.25 -17.16
C VAL A 279 -4.71 1.59 -17.78
N TYR A 280 -5.65 0.65 -17.77
CA TYR A 280 -7.03 0.82 -18.21
C TYR A 280 -7.99 0.64 -17.04
N VAL A 281 -9.00 1.50 -16.96
CA VAL A 281 -10.11 1.41 -16.01
C VAL A 281 -11.40 1.37 -16.81
N ASP A 282 -12.21 0.32 -16.65
CA ASP A 282 -13.40 0.03 -17.47
C ASP A 282 -13.12 0.09 -18.98
N GLY A 283 -11.93 -0.40 -19.38
CA GLY A 283 -11.43 -0.39 -20.75
C GLY A 283 -10.99 0.99 -21.28
N ALA A 284 -11.05 2.05 -20.46
CA ALA A 284 -10.56 3.38 -20.83
C ALA A 284 -9.11 3.58 -20.35
N LEU A 285 -8.23 4.00 -21.27
CA LEU A 285 -6.83 4.29 -20.94
C LEU A 285 -6.72 5.45 -19.94
N SER A 286 -6.12 5.17 -18.79
CA SER A 286 -5.80 6.15 -17.75
C SER A 286 -4.39 6.69 -17.93
N MET A 287 -4.28 7.98 -18.27
CA MET A 287 -2.98 8.64 -18.53
C MET A 287 -2.36 9.28 -17.27
N THR A 288 -3.14 9.44 -16.21
CA THR A 288 -2.78 10.16 -14.96
C THR A 288 -3.53 9.55 -13.79
N GLY A 289 -3.17 9.90 -12.55
CA GLY A 289 -3.88 9.39 -11.37
C GLY A 289 -3.34 8.05 -10.88
N TRP A 290 -2.17 7.64 -11.36
CA TRP A 290 -1.46 6.46 -10.90
C TRP A 290 0.05 6.64 -11.09
N THR A 291 0.82 5.86 -10.34
CA THR A 291 2.29 5.77 -10.42
C THR A 291 2.72 4.31 -10.36
N TYR A 292 3.94 4.01 -10.81
CA TYR A 292 4.56 2.69 -10.64
C TYR A 292 5.62 2.75 -9.53
N ASP A 293 5.53 1.84 -8.56
CA ASP A 293 6.53 1.64 -7.51
C ASP A 293 7.39 0.41 -7.83
N GLY A 294 8.60 0.67 -8.34
CA GLY A 294 9.56 -0.39 -8.67
C GLY A 294 10.18 -1.11 -7.48
N ALA A 295 10.04 -0.60 -6.25
CA ALA A 295 10.52 -1.31 -5.06
C ALA A 295 9.59 -2.47 -4.67
N THR A 296 8.29 -2.32 -4.94
CA THR A 296 7.24 -3.28 -4.58
C THR A 296 6.61 -3.96 -5.81
N ASN A 297 6.97 -3.55 -7.02
CA ASN A 297 6.41 -4.00 -8.30
C ASN A 297 4.89 -3.76 -8.40
N GLN A 298 4.44 -2.54 -8.09
CA GLN A 298 3.02 -2.20 -7.99
C GLN A 298 2.64 -0.99 -8.84
N VAL A 299 1.46 -1.02 -9.44
CA VAL A 299 0.74 0.18 -9.89
C VAL A 299 -0.09 0.72 -8.72
N VAL A 300 0.10 2.00 -8.39
CA VAL A 300 -0.51 2.68 -7.24
C VAL A 300 -1.36 3.83 -7.75
N PHE A 301 -2.67 3.78 -7.50
CA PHE A 301 -3.58 4.88 -7.83
C PHE A 301 -3.50 6.02 -6.80
N ASP A 302 -3.59 7.25 -7.28
CA ASP A 302 -3.83 8.43 -6.45
C ASP A 302 -5.23 8.35 -5.82
N ILE A 303 -5.42 8.86 -4.61
CA ILE A 303 -6.72 8.80 -3.90
C ILE A 303 -7.90 9.29 -4.75
N SER A 304 -7.72 10.39 -5.49
CA SER A 304 -8.77 11.00 -6.29
C SER A 304 -9.08 10.23 -7.58
N SER A 305 -8.29 9.20 -7.87
CA SER A 305 -8.33 8.42 -9.10
C SER A 305 -8.48 6.92 -8.85
N VAL A 306 -8.70 6.51 -7.60
CA VAL A 306 -8.97 5.10 -7.26
C VAL A 306 -10.21 4.64 -8.05
N PRO A 307 -10.13 3.51 -8.77
CA PRO A 307 -11.27 2.97 -9.49
C PRO A 307 -12.46 2.73 -8.57
N ALA A 308 -13.66 2.97 -9.08
CA ALA A 308 -14.88 2.73 -8.32
C ALA A 308 -15.07 1.23 -8.06
N ALA A 309 -15.81 0.90 -7.00
CA ALA A 309 -16.33 -0.45 -6.81
C ALA A 309 -17.01 -0.97 -8.09
N GLY A 310 -16.74 -2.23 -8.42
CA GLY A 310 -17.21 -2.90 -9.63
C GLY A 310 -16.41 -2.59 -10.91
N ALA A 311 -15.45 -1.66 -10.88
CA ALA A 311 -14.66 -1.31 -12.06
C ALA A 311 -13.68 -2.43 -12.45
N ASP A 312 -13.47 -2.59 -13.76
CA ASP A 312 -12.42 -3.48 -14.29
C ASP A 312 -11.10 -2.71 -14.41
N ILE A 313 -10.03 -3.23 -13.80
CA ILE A 313 -8.66 -2.69 -13.93
C ILE A 313 -7.85 -3.65 -14.79
N GLU A 314 -7.23 -3.14 -15.85
CA GLU A 314 -6.30 -3.89 -16.68
C GLU A 314 -4.96 -3.13 -16.76
N VAL A 315 -3.84 -3.81 -16.56
CA VAL A 315 -2.51 -3.24 -16.74
C VAL A 315 -1.75 -4.05 -17.78
N GLU A 316 -1.43 -3.39 -18.88
CA GLU A 316 -0.71 -3.93 -20.03
C GLU A 316 0.75 -3.45 -19.98
N TYR A 317 1.72 -4.34 -20.08
CA TYR A 317 3.14 -3.99 -20.07
C TYR A 317 4.01 -5.04 -20.79
N GLY A 318 5.19 -4.62 -21.26
CA GLY A 318 6.20 -5.51 -21.81
C GLY A 318 7.22 -5.93 -20.75
N THR A 319 7.84 -7.08 -20.94
CA THR A 319 8.94 -7.61 -20.12
C THR A 319 10.20 -7.81 -20.97
N TYR A 320 11.36 -7.86 -20.33
CA TYR A 320 12.59 -8.28 -21.00
C TYR A 320 12.55 -9.79 -21.18
N GLY A 321 12.71 -10.28 -22.41
CA GLY A 321 12.73 -11.73 -22.66
C GLY A 321 13.96 -12.40 -22.08
N GLU A 322 13.82 -13.67 -21.64
CA GLU A 322 14.98 -14.49 -21.28
C GLU A 322 15.69 -14.98 -22.55
N CYS A 323 16.93 -14.53 -22.76
CA CYS A 323 17.81 -14.94 -23.85
C CYS A 323 18.47 -16.31 -23.61
#